data_AF-Q233U9-F1
#
_entry.id   AF-Q233U9-F1
#
_cell.length_a   1.000
_cell.length_b   1.000
_cell.length_c   1.000
_cell.angle_alpha   90.00
_cell.angle_beta   90.00
_cell.angle_gamma   90.00
#
_symmetry.space_group_name_H-M   'P 1'
#
loop_
_entity.id
_entity.type
_entity.pdbx_description
1 polymer ?
#
loop_
_entity_poly.entity_id
_entity_poly.type
_entity_poly.pdbx_seq_one_letter_code
_entity_poly.pdbx_strand_id
1 'polypeptide(L)'
;MLNQAQQNSGGAIYASNSYININKCIFQNNISKKERGGAIYSDNTYIIISNSNIINNIAYVGGGVYYNKMNTIDVDRASQIYGNKGRFYGDNLGSYPRKLLKVDLKTKQIYSKIVIQNFQSGNYTKQPIFVQYFDEENKILNFNIAESPNQLSPSIKQEIQNYQISIANSTEIKDLTIILGQQLQYIKKINLFQLNITAGNYYKTDFQLVLYSEFFGMKLTLDVFLSFRKCQIGEILYPKQGYISCDQCIQGTYSVVNPYQGQSNNPVQCLKCPSNKAKLCYSNRIILQDNYWRESNQTDIIYSCDTIGCSETSYNQINGCIKGYIGPLCNTCDFKGKIWQNSYAQKGKECIECAKVVDLYIYLILLICLYALYIVKSIFFNYLQILSSSIDVYNQIPNIIGSTFKIAGDPAQVTYTNLDCIYKDWIISQLWFNSLQLLNCLFLFAYVKVQELKSICLMILPNSVGQVNIYFFQQESYIRLQQFGVQEYH
;
A
#
# COMPACT_ATOMS: atom_id res chain seq x y z
N MET A 1 1.19 60.08 -26.56
CA MET A 1 -0.07 60.45 -25.88
C MET A 1 -0.79 59.18 -25.49
N LEU A 2 -1.36 59.16 -24.29
CA LEU A 2 -2.09 58.03 -23.74
C LEU A 2 -3.58 58.29 -23.98
N ASN A 3 -4.17 57.63 -24.97
CA ASN A 3 -5.61 57.74 -25.21
C ASN A 3 -6.34 56.73 -24.32
N GLN A 4 -7.42 57.17 -23.66
CA GLN A 4 -8.19 56.32 -22.75
C GLN A 4 -9.70 56.43 -23.01
N ALA A 5 -10.31 55.32 -23.43
CA ALA A 5 -11.75 55.16 -23.45
C ALA A 5 -12.24 54.70 -22.05
N GLN A 6 -13.04 55.52 -21.38
CA GLN A 6 -13.47 55.25 -19.99
C GLN A 6 -14.58 54.19 -19.92
N GLN A 7 -15.52 54.20 -20.87
CA GLN A 7 -16.68 53.30 -20.89
C GLN A 7 -16.85 52.54 -22.22
N ASN A 8 -16.18 52.98 -23.29
CA ASN A 8 -16.40 52.47 -24.65
C ASN A 8 -15.18 51.68 -25.16
N SER A 9 -15.38 50.95 -26.26
CA SER A 9 -14.31 50.24 -26.98
C SER A 9 -13.40 51.19 -27.76
N GLY A 10 -12.20 50.72 -28.10
CA GLY A 10 -11.27 51.44 -28.98
C GLY A 10 -10.53 52.55 -28.24
N GLY A 11 -9.44 52.22 -27.55
CA GLY A 11 -8.69 53.21 -26.78
C GLY A 11 -8.08 54.32 -27.63
N ALA A 12 -7.74 54.06 -28.89
CA ALA A 12 -7.32 55.08 -29.88
C ALA A 12 -8.30 55.20 -31.05
N ILE A 13 -8.71 54.07 -31.65
CA ILE A 13 -9.61 54.03 -32.81
C ILE A 13 -10.80 53.14 -32.49
N TYR A 14 -11.99 53.67 -32.73
CA TYR A 14 -13.23 52.92 -32.84
C TYR A 14 -13.70 52.95 -34.29
N ALA A 15 -13.93 51.78 -34.89
CA ALA A 15 -14.44 51.68 -36.25
C ALA A 15 -15.55 50.63 -36.37
N SER A 16 -16.62 50.99 -37.07
CA SER A 16 -17.76 50.13 -37.34
C SER A 16 -18.22 50.35 -38.78
N ASN A 17 -18.47 49.28 -39.53
CA ASN A 17 -18.93 49.32 -40.93
C ASN A 17 -18.01 50.16 -41.85
N SER A 18 -16.69 50.00 -41.70
CA SER A 18 -15.69 50.88 -42.30
C SER A 18 -14.58 50.13 -43.05
N TYR A 19 -13.72 50.90 -43.71
CA TYR A 19 -12.43 50.46 -44.24
C TYR A 19 -11.33 51.33 -43.60
N ILE A 20 -10.35 50.71 -42.93
CA ILE A 20 -9.25 51.42 -42.27
C ILE A 20 -7.93 51.00 -42.90
N ASN A 21 -7.14 51.98 -43.33
CA ASN A 21 -5.75 51.79 -43.71
C ASN A 21 -4.84 52.46 -42.69
N ILE A 22 -4.06 51.65 -41.97
CA ILE A 22 -3.07 52.07 -40.99
C ILE A 22 -1.70 51.83 -41.62
N ASN A 23 -0.96 52.91 -41.88
CA ASN A 23 0.33 52.85 -42.55
C ASN A 23 1.34 53.74 -41.82
N LYS A 24 2.48 53.16 -41.41
CA LYS A 24 3.55 53.87 -40.70
C LYS A 24 3.08 54.57 -39.40
N CYS A 25 2.21 53.92 -38.64
CA CYS A 25 1.64 54.45 -37.40
C CYS A 25 2.22 53.77 -36.14
N ILE A 26 2.13 54.46 -35.00
CA ILE A 26 2.47 53.91 -33.68
C ILE A 26 1.29 54.11 -32.73
N PHE A 27 0.69 53.01 -32.26
CA PHE A 27 -0.31 52.98 -31.19
C PHE A 27 0.32 52.42 -29.93
N GLN A 28 0.67 53.31 -28.99
CA GLN A 28 1.30 52.91 -27.74
C GLN A 28 0.54 53.38 -26.51
N ASN A 29 0.45 52.52 -25.50
CA ASN A 29 -0.11 52.84 -24.18
C ASN A 29 -1.56 53.37 -24.24
N ASN A 30 -2.36 52.92 -25.21
CA ASN A 30 -3.79 53.23 -25.28
C ASN A 30 -4.59 52.24 -24.44
N ILE A 31 -5.71 52.69 -23.86
CA ILE A 31 -6.49 51.90 -22.92
C ILE A 31 -7.98 51.99 -23.22
N SER A 32 -8.65 50.85 -23.38
CA SER A 32 -10.09 50.73 -23.16
C SER A 32 -10.32 50.16 -21.76
N LYS A 33 -10.83 50.99 -20.83
CA LYS A 33 -10.85 50.61 -19.40
C LYS A 33 -11.85 49.51 -19.07
N LYS A 34 -12.96 49.44 -19.79
CA LYS A 34 -14.10 48.56 -19.50
C LYS A 34 -14.55 47.69 -20.67
N GLU A 35 -13.95 47.88 -21.83
CA GLU A 35 -14.43 47.34 -23.10
C GLU A 35 -13.26 46.75 -23.92
N ARG A 36 -13.46 46.60 -25.23
CA ARG A 36 -12.60 45.84 -26.15
C ARG A 36 -11.69 46.77 -26.98
N GLY A 37 -10.59 46.23 -27.49
CA GLY A 37 -9.70 46.94 -28.42
C GLY A 37 -8.91 48.06 -27.76
N GLY A 38 -7.79 47.73 -27.12
CA GLY A 38 -7.04 48.70 -26.32
C GLY A 38 -6.41 49.80 -27.18
N ALA A 39 -5.92 49.47 -28.38
CA ALA A 39 -5.64 50.46 -29.41
C ALA A 39 -6.82 50.61 -30.35
N ILE A 40 -7.24 49.52 -30.99
CA ILE A 40 -8.20 49.54 -32.10
C ILE A 40 -9.35 48.61 -31.77
N TYR A 41 -10.57 49.15 -31.81
CA TYR A 41 -11.79 48.37 -31.86
C TYR A 41 -12.35 48.39 -33.27
N SER A 42 -12.73 47.22 -33.77
CA SER A 42 -13.25 47.06 -35.10
C SER A 42 -14.48 46.14 -35.13
N ASP A 43 -15.51 46.56 -35.84
CA ASP A 43 -16.76 45.84 -36.02
C ASP A 43 -17.18 45.90 -37.50
N ASN A 44 -17.33 44.74 -38.15
CA ASN A 44 -17.71 44.64 -39.56
C ASN A 44 -16.88 45.58 -40.46
N THR A 45 -15.56 45.51 -40.33
CA THR A 45 -14.63 46.49 -40.91
C THR A 45 -13.44 45.76 -41.52
N TYR A 46 -12.95 46.28 -42.64
CA TYR A 46 -11.71 45.82 -43.27
C TYR A 46 -10.54 46.65 -42.75
N ILE A 47 -9.54 46.00 -42.14
CA ILE A 47 -8.38 46.66 -41.54
C ILE A 47 -7.12 46.22 -42.29
N ILE A 48 -6.38 47.18 -42.83
CA ILE A 48 -5.00 46.96 -43.30
C ILE A 48 -4.05 47.65 -42.32
N ILE A 49 -3.08 46.90 -41.82
CA ILE A 49 -2.00 47.40 -40.95
C ILE A 49 -0.68 47.14 -41.67
N SER A 50 0.00 48.22 -42.04
CA SER A 50 1.26 48.18 -42.77
C SER A 50 2.32 49.03 -42.08
N ASN A 51 3.54 48.49 -41.97
CA ASN A 51 4.70 49.13 -41.35
C ASN A 51 4.39 49.85 -40.02
N SER A 52 3.54 49.27 -39.17
CA SER A 52 2.99 49.94 -37.99
C SER A 52 3.22 49.17 -36.69
N ASN A 53 3.25 49.88 -35.58
CA ASN A 53 3.52 49.31 -34.26
C ASN A 53 2.34 49.50 -33.30
N ILE A 54 1.84 48.42 -32.72
CA ILE A 54 0.76 48.43 -31.71
C ILE A 54 1.31 47.79 -30.43
N ILE A 55 1.66 48.63 -29.45
CA ILE A 55 2.51 48.25 -28.33
C ILE A 55 1.90 48.67 -26.97
N ASN A 56 1.94 47.79 -25.98
CA ASN A 56 1.58 48.09 -24.59
C ASN A 56 0.17 48.68 -24.40
N ASN A 57 -0.78 48.30 -25.25
CA ASN A 57 -2.17 48.71 -25.14
C ASN A 57 -2.97 47.75 -24.25
N ILE A 58 -4.02 48.24 -23.59
CA ILE A 58 -4.77 47.48 -22.58
C ILE A 58 -6.28 47.54 -22.86
N ALA A 59 -6.93 46.39 -22.86
CA ALA A 59 -8.39 46.27 -22.90
C ALA A 59 -8.85 45.05 -22.08
N TYR A 60 -10.17 44.86 -21.97
CA TYR A 60 -10.70 43.60 -21.46
C TYR A 60 -10.54 42.46 -22.47
N VAL A 61 -10.85 42.72 -23.73
CA VAL A 61 -10.64 41.78 -24.84
C VAL A 61 -9.90 42.49 -25.95
N GLY A 62 -8.87 41.85 -26.53
CA GLY A 62 -8.08 42.45 -27.63
C GLY A 62 -7.27 43.64 -27.13
N GLY A 63 -6.25 43.40 -26.31
CA GLY A 63 -5.40 44.44 -25.74
C GLY A 63 -4.82 45.37 -26.80
N GLY A 64 -4.36 44.83 -27.93
CA GLY A 64 -3.97 45.59 -29.11
C GLY A 64 -5.20 45.92 -29.97
N VAL A 65 -5.66 44.92 -30.70
CA VAL A 65 -6.78 45.03 -31.65
C VAL A 65 -7.88 44.07 -31.26
N TYR A 66 -9.11 44.56 -31.23
CA TYR A 66 -10.31 43.72 -31.22
C TYR A 66 -10.97 43.74 -32.59
N TYR A 67 -11.39 42.56 -33.06
CA TYR A 67 -12.17 42.39 -34.29
C TYR A 67 -13.20 41.27 -34.11
N ASN A 68 -14.31 41.36 -34.82
CA ASN A 68 -15.32 40.30 -34.85
C ASN A 68 -15.21 39.42 -36.10
N LYS A 69 -16.08 38.41 -36.21
CA LYS A 69 -16.12 37.45 -37.33
C LYS A 69 -16.26 38.10 -38.72
N MET A 70 -16.94 39.24 -38.80
CA MET A 70 -17.22 39.91 -40.07
C MET A 70 -16.06 40.81 -40.52
N ASN A 71 -15.08 41.03 -39.65
CA ASN A 71 -13.88 41.77 -39.99
C ASN A 71 -12.92 40.95 -40.86
N THR A 72 -12.19 41.64 -41.71
CA THR A 72 -10.95 41.14 -42.28
C THR A 72 -9.81 41.98 -41.74
N ILE A 73 -8.75 41.34 -41.26
CA ILE A 73 -7.54 42.01 -40.77
C ILE A 73 -6.34 41.49 -41.55
N ASP A 74 -5.66 42.40 -42.24
CA ASP A 74 -4.40 42.15 -42.94
C ASP A 74 -3.29 42.91 -42.22
N VAL A 75 -2.31 42.18 -41.73
CA VAL A 75 -1.15 42.73 -41.02
C VAL A 75 0.09 42.31 -41.78
N ASP A 76 0.82 43.30 -42.31
CA ASP A 76 2.05 43.01 -43.03
C ASP A 76 3.14 42.46 -42.10
N ARG A 77 4.16 41.83 -42.71
CA ARG A 77 5.28 41.24 -41.94
C ARG A 77 6.16 42.30 -41.26
N ALA A 78 6.07 43.56 -41.67
CA ALA A 78 6.86 44.66 -41.10
C ALA A 78 6.21 45.23 -39.83
N SER A 79 4.90 45.05 -39.65
CA SER A 79 4.16 45.52 -38.50
C SER A 79 4.39 44.66 -37.27
N GLN A 80 4.40 45.28 -36.09
CA GLN A 80 4.62 44.61 -34.82
C GLN A 80 3.46 44.87 -33.86
N ILE A 81 2.88 43.79 -33.34
CA ILE A 81 1.81 43.84 -32.33
C ILE A 81 2.27 43.02 -31.13
N TYR A 82 2.73 43.67 -30.07
CA TYR A 82 3.32 43.01 -28.91
C TYR A 82 3.19 43.81 -27.62
N GLY A 83 3.38 43.15 -26.46
CA GLY A 83 3.31 43.80 -25.14
C GLY A 83 1.91 44.30 -24.74
N ASN A 84 0.90 44.07 -25.59
CA ASN A 84 -0.48 44.41 -25.31
C ASN A 84 -1.09 43.43 -24.32
N LYS A 85 -2.17 43.83 -23.64
CA LYS A 85 -2.82 43.03 -22.59
C LYS A 85 -4.33 43.03 -22.71
N GLY A 86 -4.89 41.85 -22.95
CA GLY A 86 -6.31 41.55 -22.82
C GLY A 86 -6.57 40.99 -21.43
N ARG A 87 -7.27 41.72 -20.55
CA ARG A 87 -7.49 41.27 -19.17
C ARG A 87 -8.27 39.95 -19.11
N PHE A 88 -9.21 39.76 -20.03
CA PHE A 88 -9.98 38.54 -20.18
C PHE A 88 -9.27 37.55 -21.11
N TYR A 89 -8.95 37.97 -22.34
CA TYR A 89 -8.21 37.21 -23.35
C TYR A 89 -7.84 38.10 -24.55
N GLY A 90 -7.06 37.58 -25.50
CA GLY A 90 -6.63 38.28 -26.71
C GLY A 90 -5.70 39.43 -26.36
N ASP A 91 -4.42 39.13 -26.13
CA ASP A 91 -3.44 40.13 -25.72
C ASP A 91 -3.16 41.08 -26.87
N ASN A 92 -2.74 40.56 -28.01
CA ASN A 92 -2.42 41.34 -29.20
C ASN A 92 -3.63 41.46 -30.10
N LEU A 93 -4.23 40.31 -30.42
CA LEU A 93 -5.40 40.18 -31.26
C LEU A 93 -6.48 39.48 -30.45
N GLY A 94 -7.65 40.10 -30.36
CA GLY A 94 -8.81 39.54 -29.67
C GLY A 94 -10.00 39.43 -30.59
N SER A 95 -10.55 38.24 -30.64
CA SER A 95 -11.85 37.91 -31.20
C SER A 95 -12.49 36.84 -30.33
N TYR A 96 -13.77 36.52 -30.53
CA TYR A 96 -14.36 35.45 -29.74
C TYR A 96 -13.55 34.13 -29.76
N PRO A 97 -13.59 33.33 -28.69
CA PRO A 97 -12.76 32.14 -28.54
C PRO A 97 -12.82 31.19 -29.73
N ARG A 98 -11.67 30.60 -30.07
CA ARG A 98 -11.48 29.79 -31.28
C ARG A 98 -11.51 28.30 -31.02
N LYS A 99 -11.14 27.86 -29.82
CA LYS A 99 -11.01 26.44 -29.50
C LYS A 99 -11.53 26.15 -28.11
N LEU A 100 -12.08 24.95 -27.97
CA LEU A 100 -12.40 24.34 -26.69
C LEU A 100 -11.50 23.12 -26.52
N LEU A 101 -10.63 23.11 -25.51
CA LEU A 101 -9.61 22.06 -25.37
C LEU A 101 -9.55 21.54 -23.93
N LYS A 102 -9.16 20.27 -23.78
CA LYS A 102 -8.87 19.65 -22.48
C LYS A 102 -7.52 20.15 -21.97
N VAL A 103 -7.45 20.46 -20.68
CA VAL A 103 -6.22 20.87 -19.98
C VAL A 103 -5.86 19.83 -18.93
N ASP A 104 -4.65 19.29 -18.99
CA ASP A 104 -4.09 18.44 -17.93
C ASP A 104 -3.30 19.30 -16.94
N LEU A 105 -3.77 19.39 -15.70
CA LEU A 105 -3.12 20.20 -14.67
C LEU A 105 -1.75 19.67 -14.23
N LYS A 106 -1.51 18.36 -14.34
CA LYS A 106 -0.25 17.73 -13.89
C LYS A 106 0.84 17.93 -14.94
N THR A 107 0.52 17.66 -16.21
CA THR A 107 1.49 17.72 -17.31
C THR A 107 1.52 19.08 -18.02
N LYS A 108 0.53 19.95 -17.76
CA LYS A 108 0.28 21.21 -18.49
C LYS A 108 0.03 21.01 -19.99
N GLN A 109 -0.26 19.78 -20.42
CA GLN A 109 -0.54 19.47 -21.82
C GLN A 109 -2.00 19.80 -22.16
N ILE A 110 -2.20 20.14 -23.42
CA ILE A 110 -3.50 20.52 -23.99
C ILE A 110 -3.87 19.47 -25.04
N TYR A 111 -5.13 19.05 -25.02
CA TYR A 111 -5.63 17.99 -25.91
C TYR A 111 -6.89 18.45 -26.63
N SER A 112 -6.98 18.11 -27.92
CA SER A 112 -8.15 18.33 -28.77
C SER A 112 -9.25 17.28 -28.62
N LYS A 113 -9.08 16.33 -27.69
CA LYS A 113 -10.08 15.32 -27.34
C LYS A 113 -9.96 14.88 -25.89
N ILE A 114 -11.06 14.38 -25.34
CA ILE A 114 -11.14 13.76 -24.03
C ILE A 114 -11.30 12.26 -24.22
N VAL A 115 -10.56 11.46 -23.44
CA VAL A 115 -10.67 10.00 -23.44
C VAL A 115 -10.89 9.54 -22.01
N ILE A 116 -12.00 8.86 -21.78
CA ILE A 116 -12.43 8.31 -20.49
C ILE A 116 -12.53 6.79 -20.65
N GLN A 117 -11.61 6.07 -20.03
CA GLN A 117 -11.55 4.61 -20.10
C GLN A 117 -11.89 3.98 -18.75
N ASN A 118 -12.22 2.69 -18.77
CA ASN A 118 -12.55 1.90 -17.58
C ASN A 118 -13.68 2.54 -16.73
N PHE A 119 -14.64 3.19 -17.40
CA PHE A 119 -15.76 3.83 -16.72
C PHE A 119 -16.71 2.79 -16.15
N GLN A 120 -17.12 2.96 -14.90
CA GLN A 120 -18.04 2.05 -14.22
C GLN A 120 -19.48 2.50 -14.48
N SER A 121 -20.31 1.60 -15.00
CA SER A 121 -21.70 1.94 -15.30
C SER A 121 -22.48 2.31 -14.04
N GLY A 122 -23.22 3.41 -14.10
CA GLY A 122 -23.98 3.98 -12.99
C GLY A 122 -23.15 4.75 -11.98
N ASN A 123 -21.85 4.95 -12.24
CA ASN A 123 -20.94 5.68 -11.36
C ASN A 123 -20.51 7.02 -11.99
N TYR A 124 -19.74 7.81 -11.24
CA TYR A 124 -19.23 9.11 -11.65
C TYR A 124 -17.77 9.05 -12.13
N THR A 125 -17.33 10.08 -12.86
CA THR A 125 -15.92 10.28 -13.23
C THR A 125 -15.02 10.39 -11.99
N LYS A 126 -14.18 9.36 -11.76
CA LYS A 126 -13.28 9.31 -10.59
C LYS A 126 -12.12 10.32 -10.67
N GLN A 127 -11.69 10.69 -11.87
CA GLN A 127 -10.65 11.68 -12.08
C GLN A 127 -11.26 12.95 -12.66
N PRO A 128 -10.94 14.13 -12.11
CA PRO A 128 -11.48 15.38 -12.62
C PRO A 128 -10.89 15.66 -14.00
N ILE A 129 -11.76 16.03 -14.95
CA ILE A 129 -11.39 16.39 -16.31
C ILE A 129 -11.63 17.88 -16.47
N PHE A 130 -10.62 18.62 -16.93
CA PHE A 130 -10.71 20.07 -17.07
C PHE A 130 -10.69 20.49 -18.53
N VAL A 131 -11.52 21.49 -18.84
CA VAL A 131 -11.72 22.04 -20.17
C VAL A 131 -11.64 23.56 -20.10
N GLN A 132 -11.11 24.20 -21.14
CA GLN A 132 -11.04 25.65 -21.24
C GLN A 132 -11.16 26.14 -22.69
N TYR A 133 -11.64 27.37 -22.82
CA TYR A 133 -11.63 28.15 -24.04
C TYR A 133 -10.24 28.70 -24.32
N PHE A 134 -9.86 28.72 -25.59
CA PHE A 134 -8.62 29.29 -26.08
C PHE A 134 -8.91 30.34 -27.15
N ASP A 135 -8.20 31.47 -27.06
CA ASP A 135 -8.24 32.53 -28.07
C ASP A 135 -7.41 32.19 -29.33
N GLU A 136 -7.39 33.10 -30.31
CA GLU A 136 -6.57 32.94 -31.53
C GLU A 136 -5.06 32.84 -31.27
N GLU A 137 -4.58 33.34 -30.13
CA GLU A 137 -3.17 33.28 -29.73
C GLU A 137 -2.86 32.00 -28.92
N ASN A 138 -3.82 31.05 -28.85
CA ASN A 138 -3.77 29.82 -28.06
C ASN A 138 -3.54 30.07 -26.56
N LYS A 139 -4.06 31.17 -26.02
CA LYS A 139 -4.07 31.45 -24.58
C LYS A 139 -5.44 31.14 -23.99
N ILE A 140 -5.43 30.69 -22.74
CA ILE A 140 -6.65 30.40 -22.00
C ILE A 140 -7.37 31.70 -21.62
N LEU A 141 -8.70 31.67 -21.67
CA LEU A 141 -9.52 32.76 -21.14
C LEU A 141 -9.38 32.85 -19.62
N ASN A 142 -9.35 34.07 -19.09
CA ASN A 142 -9.23 34.36 -17.66
C ASN A 142 -10.57 34.78 -17.05
N PHE A 143 -11.38 33.82 -16.59
CA PHE A 143 -12.69 34.07 -15.99
C PHE A 143 -12.62 34.65 -14.57
N ASN A 144 -11.45 34.67 -13.92
CA ASN A 144 -11.28 35.24 -12.58
C ASN A 144 -11.44 36.77 -12.53
N ILE A 145 -11.43 37.45 -13.68
CA ILE A 145 -11.70 38.89 -13.76
C ILE A 145 -13.13 39.29 -13.33
N ALA A 146 -14.05 38.32 -13.23
CA ALA A 146 -15.43 38.53 -12.80
C ALA A 146 -15.56 39.12 -11.38
N GLU A 147 -14.49 39.10 -10.59
CA GLU A 147 -14.44 39.58 -9.20
C GLU A 147 -14.35 41.10 -9.04
N SER A 148 -14.15 41.85 -10.13
CA SER A 148 -14.30 43.30 -10.15
C SER A 148 -15.55 43.72 -10.94
N PRO A 149 -16.77 43.32 -10.52
CA PRO A 149 -17.99 43.55 -11.30
C PRO A 149 -18.32 45.04 -11.49
N ASN A 150 -17.78 45.92 -10.64
CA ASN A 150 -17.89 47.38 -10.80
C ASN A 150 -17.00 47.93 -11.93
N GLN A 151 -16.05 47.13 -12.43
CA GLN A 151 -15.14 47.49 -13.52
C GLN A 151 -15.56 46.90 -14.88
N LEU A 152 -16.48 45.93 -14.91
CA LEU A 152 -16.96 45.29 -16.14
C LEU A 152 -18.12 46.06 -16.76
N SER A 153 -18.07 46.28 -18.07
CA SER A 153 -19.22 46.79 -18.82
C SER A 153 -20.34 45.74 -18.91
N PRO A 154 -21.60 46.14 -19.19
CA PRO A 154 -22.70 45.19 -19.41
C PRO A 154 -22.42 44.19 -20.53
N SER A 155 -21.74 44.62 -21.61
CA SER A 155 -21.47 43.77 -22.76
C SER A 155 -20.46 42.65 -22.44
N ILE A 156 -19.42 42.93 -21.63
CA ILE A 156 -18.45 41.93 -21.20
C ILE A 156 -19.08 40.96 -20.18
N LYS A 157 -19.97 41.46 -19.30
CA LYS A 157 -20.72 40.60 -18.37
C LYS A 157 -21.59 39.59 -19.12
N GLN A 158 -22.31 40.06 -20.15
CA GLN A 158 -23.14 39.20 -20.98
C GLN A 158 -22.30 38.15 -21.72
N GLU A 159 -21.14 38.52 -22.23
CA GLU A 159 -20.21 37.59 -22.88
C GLU A 159 -19.74 36.48 -21.93
N ILE A 160 -19.32 36.84 -20.72
CA ILE A 160 -18.91 35.86 -19.70
C ILE A 160 -20.05 34.90 -19.35
N GLN A 161 -21.29 35.40 -19.25
CA GLN A 161 -22.47 34.59 -18.91
C GLN A 161 -22.87 33.61 -20.01
N ASN A 162 -22.59 33.94 -21.27
CA ASN A 162 -22.87 33.09 -22.43
C ASN A 162 -21.88 31.92 -22.55
N TYR A 163 -20.70 32.01 -21.94
CA TYR A 163 -19.72 30.92 -21.96
C TYR A 163 -20.10 29.79 -21.03
N GLN A 164 -20.91 28.88 -21.57
CA GLN A 164 -21.34 27.66 -20.93
C GLN A 164 -20.94 26.47 -21.80
N ILE A 165 -20.48 25.39 -21.17
CA ILE A 165 -20.08 24.16 -21.87
C ILE A 165 -21.03 23.06 -21.42
N SER A 166 -21.63 22.36 -22.38
CA SER A 166 -22.58 21.28 -22.14
C SER A 166 -22.28 20.08 -23.04
N ILE A 167 -22.82 18.91 -22.68
CA ILE A 167 -22.75 17.70 -23.50
C ILE A 167 -23.91 17.71 -24.50
N ALA A 168 -23.61 17.56 -25.79
CA ALA A 168 -24.61 17.55 -26.86
C ALA A 168 -25.50 16.29 -26.77
N ASN A 169 -26.81 16.47 -26.97
CA ASN A 169 -27.85 15.44 -27.19
C ASN A 169 -27.61 14.07 -26.54
N SER A 170 -27.31 14.06 -25.24
CA SER A 170 -27.05 12.82 -24.49
C SER A 170 -28.24 11.85 -24.45
N THR A 171 -29.47 12.37 -24.54
CA THR A 171 -30.72 11.60 -24.47
C THR A 171 -31.05 10.83 -25.74
N GLU A 172 -30.41 11.15 -26.87
CA GLU A 172 -30.65 10.51 -28.17
C GLU A 172 -29.71 9.33 -28.43
N ILE A 173 -28.67 9.17 -27.60
CA ILE A 173 -27.66 8.12 -27.78
C ILE A 173 -28.21 6.82 -27.20
N LYS A 174 -28.63 5.91 -28.09
CA LYS A 174 -29.08 4.56 -27.73
C LYS A 174 -28.03 3.86 -26.83
N ASP A 175 -28.52 3.16 -25.81
CA ASP A 175 -27.74 2.39 -24.81
C ASP A 175 -26.87 3.23 -23.85
N LEU A 176 -26.99 4.56 -23.86
CA LEU A 176 -26.32 5.45 -22.91
C LEU A 176 -27.34 6.29 -22.15
N THR A 177 -27.18 6.41 -20.84
CA THR A 177 -27.91 7.37 -20.01
C THR A 177 -26.91 8.22 -19.24
N ILE A 178 -26.91 9.54 -19.49
CA ILE A 178 -26.18 10.50 -18.65
C ILE A 178 -27.13 11.00 -17.56
N ILE A 179 -26.84 10.63 -16.33
CA ILE A 179 -27.68 10.87 -15.15
C ILE A 179 -27.42 12.28 -14.61
N LEU A 180 -26.16 12.68 -14.49
CA LEU A 180 -25.72 13.99 -14.01
C LEU A 180 -24.51 14.49 -14.80
N GLY A 181 -24.31 15.81 -14.80
CA GLY A 181 -23.11 16.44 -15.37
C GLY A 181 -23.24 16.85 -16.83
N GLN A 182 -24.47 17.07 -17.32
CA GLN A 182 -24.71 17.53 -18.69
C GLN A 182 -24.12 18.92 -18.95
N GLN A 183 -23.96 19.77 -17.92
CA GLN A 183 -23.29 21.06 -17.99
C GLN A 183 -22.04 21.05 -17.11
N LEU A 184 -20.94 21.60 -17.61
CA LEU A 184 -19.67 21.67 -16.88
C LEU A 184 -19.72 22.77 -15.82
N GLN A 185 -19.10 22.50 -14.67
CA GLN A 185 -19.00 23.45 -13.57
C GLN A 185 -17.71 24.27 -13.67
N TYR A 186 -17.80 25.59 -13.64
CA TYR A 186 -16.62 26.45 -13.56
C TYR A 186 -15.97 26.39 -12.17
N ILE A 187 -14.68 26.07 -12.11
CA ILE A 187 -13.88 26.11 -10.87
C ILE A 187 -12.97 27.34 -10.88
N LYS A 188 -13.39 28.33 -10.09
CA LYS A 188 -12.69 29.61 -9.91
C LYS A 188 -11.22 29.48 -9.49
N LYS A 189 -10.91 28.63 -8.50
CA LYS A 189 -9.56 28.48 -7.94
C LYS A 189 -8.49 28.16 -8.99
N ILE A 190 -8.88 27.44 -10.05
CA ILE A 190 -7.96 27.00 -11.10
C ILE A 190 -8.29 27.61 -12.46
N ASN A 191 -9.33 28.46 -12.56
CA ASN A 191 -9.79 29.07 -13.81
C ASN A 191 -10.04 28.03 -14.92
N LEU A 192 -10.80 26.97 -14.62
CA LEU A 192 -11.10 25.88 -15.56
C LEU A 192 -12.51 25.35 -15.36
N PHE A 193 -13.12 24.81 -16.42
CA PHE A 193 -14.40 24.12 -16.34
C PHE A 193 -14.17 22.62 -16.10
N GLN A 194 -14.84 22.07 -15.09
CA GLN A 194 -14.75 20.66 -14.76
C GLN A 194 -15.91 19.89 -15.40
N LEU A 195 -15.54 18.84 -16.15
CA LEU A 195 -16.44 17.78 -16.56
C LEU A 195 -16.49 16.74 -15.44
N ASN A 196 -17.67 16.58 -14.84
CA ASN A 196 -17.96 15.52 -13.89
C ASN A 196 -19.29 14.86 -14.28
N ILE A 197 -19.21 13.70 -14.92
CA ILE A 197 -20.40 13.00 -15.42
C ILE A 197 -20.69 11.77 -14.57
N THR A 198 -21.98 11.50 -14.37
CA THR A 198 -22.48 10.21 -13.91
C THR A 198 -23.25 9.59 -15.05
N ALA A 199 -22.83 8.41 -15.51
CA ALA A 199 -23.41 7.79 -16.69
C ALA A 199 -23.55 6.29 -16.52
N GLY A 200 -24.48 5.68 -17.24
CA GLY A 200 -24.67 4.25 -17.30
C GLY A 200 -24.91 3.78 -18.72
N ASN A 201 -24.43 2.57 -19.02
CA ASN A 201 -24.64 1.94 -20.31
C ASN A 201 -25.55 0.70 -20.19
N TYR A 202 -26.17 0.32 -21.30
CA TYR A 202 -26.99 -0.89 -21.37
C TYR A 202 -26.21 -2.06 -22.00
N TYR A 203 -26.06 -2.08 -23.33
CA TYR A 203 -25.28 -3.12 -24.03
C TYR A 203 -23.96 -2.61 -24.61
N LYS A 204 -24.01 -1.46 -25.30
CA LYS A 204 -22.82 -0.86 -25.92
C LYS A 204 -21.87 -0.32 -24.85
N THR A 205 -20.57 -0.53 -25.02
CA THR A 205 -19.54 -0.08 -24.08
C THR A 205 -18.85 1.22 -24.49
N ASP A 206 -18.82 1.55 -25.78
CA ASP A 206 -18.04 2.66 -26.30
C ASP A 206 -18.93 3.71 -26.96
N PHE A 207 -18.74 4.97 -26.55
CA PHE A 207 -19.55 6.11 -26.98
C PHE A 207 -18.65 7.28 -27.37
N GLN A 208 -19.05 7.97 -28.43
CA GLN A 208 -18.48 9.25 -28.82
C GLN A 208 -19.51 10.32 -28.49
N LEU A 209 -19.14 11.20 -27.56
CA LEU A 209 -19.92 12.36 -27.14
C LEU A 209 -19.21 13.62 -27.62
N VAL A 210 -19.93 14.73 -27.60
CA VAL A 210 -19.40 16.04 -27.97
C VAL A 210 -19.73 17.02 -26.87
N LEU A 211 -18.71 17.64 -26.27
CA LEU A 211 -18.93 18.87 -25.53
C LEU A 211 -19.11 19.99 -26.54
N TYR A 212 -20.08 20.86 -26.29
CA TYR A 212 -20.29 22.04 -27.10
C TYR A 212 -20.48 23.27 -26.23
N SER A 213 -20.13 24.41 -26.79
CA SER A 213 -20.48 25.73 -26.28
C SER A 213 -20.98 26.57 -27.44
N GLU A 214 -22.14 27.16 -27.28
CA GLU A 214 -22.78 27.99 -28.29
C GLU A 214 -22.96 29.41 -27.75
N PHE A 215 -22.45 30.39 -28.50
CA PHE A 215 -22.45 31.79 -28.10
C PHE A 215 -22.35 32.68 -29.33
N PHE A 216 -23.14 33.76 -29.36
CA PHE A 216 -23.10 34.78 -30.41
C PHE A 216 -23.14 34.21 -31.86
N GLY A 217 -23.93 33.15 -32.08
CA GLY A 217 -24.07 32.49 -33.38
C GLY A 217 -22.86 31.64 -33.80
N MET A 218 -21.97 31.30 -32.86
CA MET A 218 -20.86 30.39 -33.07
C MET A 218 -20.98 29.19 -32.15
N LYS A 219 -20.37 28.09 -32.58
CA LYS A 219 -20.34 26.83 -31.85
C LYS A 219 -18.91 26.30 -31.80
N LEU A 220 -18.42 26.07 -30.59
CA LEU A 220 -17.19 25.32 -30.35
C LEU A 220 -17.54 23.92 -29.89
N THR A 221 -16.75 22.95 -30.32
CA THR A 221 -16.93 21.54 -29.95
C THR A 221 -15.63 20.90 -29.48
N LEU A 222 -15.75 19.88 -28.63
CA LEU A 222 -14.65 19.04 -28.16
C LEU A 222 -15.13 17.60 -28.03
N ASP A 223 -14.46 16.68 -28.71
CA ASP A 223 -14.82 15.26 -28.71
C ASP A 223 -14.50 14.58 -27.38
N VAL A 224 -15.40 13.71 -26.93
CA VAL A 224 -15.25 12.88 -25.72
C VAL A 224 -15.50 11.43 -26.06
N PHE A 225 -14.47 10.60 -25.92
CA PHE A 225 -14.55 9.16 -26.06
C PHE A 225 -14.76 8.53 -24.68
N LEU A 226 -15.90 7.89 -24.47
CA LEU A 226 -16.29 7.25 -23.22
C LEU A 226 -16.35 5.73 -23.41
N SER A 227 -15.56 4.99 -22.64
CA SER A 227 -15.48 3.53 -22.69
C SER A 227 -15.79 2.93 -21.31
N PHE A 228 -16.88 2.16 -21.25
CA PHE A 228 -17.33 1.44 -20.07
C PHE A 228 -16.60 0.10 -19.94
N ARG A 229 -16.18 -0.23 -18.71
CA ARG A 229 -15.69 -1.58 -18.40
C ARG A 229 -16.86 -2.50 -18.04
N LYS A 230 -16.64 -3.81 -18.16
CA LYS A 230 -17.53 -4.81 -17.55
C LYS A 230 -17.57 -4.66 -16.03
N CYS A 231 -18.70 -5.03 -15.42
CA CYS A 231 -18.80 -5.10 -13.97
C CYS A 231 -17.86 -6.19 -13.43
N GLN A 232 -17.26 -5.93 -12.27
CA GLN A 232 -16.24 -6.77 -11.66
C GLN A 232 -16.81 -7.60 -10.50
N ILE A 233 -16.09 -8.64 -10.09
CA ILE A 233 -16.44 -9.40 -8.87
C ILE A 233 -16.48 -8.42 -7.68
N GLY A 234 -17.50 -8.55 -6.83
CA GLY A 234 -17.81 -7.59 -5.77
C GLY A 234 -18.77 -6.47 -6.17
N GLU A 235 -19.15 -6.43 -7.45
CA GLU A 235 -20.25 -5.63 -7.98
C GLU A 235 -21.43 -6.53 -8.35
N ILE A 236 -22.61 -5.95 -8.53
CA ILE A 236 -23.81 -6.62 -9.03
C ILE A 236 -24.40 -5.84 -10.20
N LEU A 237 -25.10 -6.55 -11.09
CA LEU A 237 -25.87 -5.94 -12.16
C LEU A 237 -27.20 -5.46 -11.60
N TYR A 238 -27.40 -4.15 -11.57
CA TYR A 238 -28.65 -3.56 -11.10
C TYR A 238 -29.34 -2.82 -12.25
N PRO A 239 -30.39 -3.41 -12.86
CA PRO A 239 -31.13 -2.76 -13.94
C PRO A 239 -31.80 -1.48 -13.43
N LYS A 240 -31.54 -0.35 -14.10
CA LYS A 240 -32.19 0.94 -13.87
C LYS A 240 -32.94 1.35 -15.14
N GLN A 241 -33.75 2.40 -15.06
CA GLN A 241 -34.44 2.93 -16.23
C GLN A 241 -33.41 3.40 -17.26
N GLY A 242 -33.27 2.67 -18.38
CA GLY A 242 -32.40 3.02 -19.51
C GLY A 242 -30.95 2.52 -19.47
N TYR A 243 -30.48 1.90 -18.38
CA TYR A 243 -29.10 1.40 -18.27
C TYR A 243 -28.97 0.28 -17.20
N ILE A 244 -27.83 -0.44 -17.20
CA ILE A 244 -27.50 -1.43 -16.16
C ILE A 244 -26.36 -0.86 -15.31
N SER A 245 -26.62 -0.65 -14.02
CA SER A 245 -25.63 -0.16 -13.07
C SER A 245 -24.70 -1.29 -12.59
N CYS A 246 -23.41 -1.02 -12.46
CA CYS A 246 -22.47 -1.90 -11.76
C CYS A 246 -22.38 -1.44 -10.30
N ASP A 247 -23.28 -1.92 -9.44
CA ASP A 247 -23.34 -1.46 -8.05
C ASP A 247 -22.39 -2.28 -7.18
N GLN A 248 -21.45 -1.61 -6.50
CA GLN A 248 -20.49 -2.28 -5.63
C GLN A 248 -21.11 -2.64 -4.28
N CYS A 249 -20.86 -3.86 -3.79
CA CYS A 249 -21.33 -4.28 -2.47
C CYS A 249 -20.72 -3.38 -1.37
N ILE A 250 -21.60 -2.79 -0.56
CA ILE A 250 -21.24 -1.87 0.53
C ILE A 250 -20.64 -2.62 1.73
N GLN A 251 -20.11 -1.87 2.68
CA GLN A 251 -19.65 -2.45 3.93
C GLN A 251 -20.79 -3.21 4.65
N GLY A 252 -20.54 -4.46 5.04
CA GLY A 252 -21.55 -5.35 5.60
C GLY A 252 -22.10 -6.37 4.60
N THR A 253 -21.81 -6.20 3.30
CA THR A 253 -22.18 -7.15 2.25
C THR A 253 -21.02 -7.43 1.29
N TYR A 254 -21.07 -8.54 0.56
CA TYR A 254 -20.02 -8.93 -0.38
C TYR A 254 -20.56 -9.80 -1.53
N SER A 255 -19.76 -9.96 -2.58
CA SER A 255 -19.97 -10.96 -3.63
C SER A 255 -18.64 -11.45 -4.19
N VAL A 256 -18.42 -12.76 -4.20
CA VAL A 256 -17.23 -13.41 -4.78
C VAL A 256 -17.52 -14.07 -6.14
N VAL A 257 -18.77 -13.99 -6.61
CA VAL A 257 -19.25 -14.60 -7.86
C VAL A 257 -19.18 -13.57 -9.00
N ASN A 258 -19.01 -14.04 -10.23
CA ASN A 258 -19.01 -13.15 -11.39
C ASN A 258 -20.44 -12.57 -11.61
N PRO A 259 -20.61 -11.23 -11.74
CA PRO A 259 -21.93 -10.60 -11.85
C PRO A 259 -22.79 -11.12 -12.99
N TYR A 260 -22.18 -11.63 -14.07
CA TYR A 260 -22.85 -12.12 -15.28
C TYR A 260 -23.21 -13.62 -15.22
N GLN A 261 -22.90 -14.33 -14.13
CA GLN A 261 -23.29 -15.73 -13.94
C GLN A 261 -24.74 -15.90 -13.46
N GLY A 262 -25.37 -14.83 -12.97
CA GLY A 262 -26.76 -14.86 -12.54
C GLY A 262 -27.71 -15.19 -13.69
N GLN A 263 -28.72 -16.00 -13.42
CA GLN A 263 -29.80 -16.25 -14.38
C GLN A 263 -30.81 -15.09 -14.33
N SER A 264 -31.58 -14.89 -15.39
CA SER A 264 -32.59 -13.81 -15.47
C SER A 264 -33.58 -13.79 -14.29
N ASN A 265 -33.93 -14.96 -13.76
CA ASN A 265 -34.84 -15.10 -12.62
C ASN A 265 -34.14 -15.07 -11.24
N ASN A 266 -32.81 -15.16 -11.22
CA ASN A 266 -32.02 -15.14 -9.99
C ASN A 266 -30.67 -14.43 -10.24
N PRO A 267 -30.67 -13.09 -10.29
CA PRO A 267 -29.46 -12.32 -10.50
C PRO A 267 -28.52 -12.44 -9.29
N VAL A 268 -27.22 -12.23 -9.52
CA VAL A 268 -26.24 -12.19 -8.43
C VAL A 268 -26.56 -11.02 -7.49
N GLN A 269 -26.65 -11.31 -6.19
CA GLN A 269 -26.93 -10.33 -5.14
C GLN A 269 -25.77 -10.23 -4.17
N CYS A 270 -25.64 -9.08 -3.52
CA CYS A 270 -24.68 -8.92 -2.42
C CYS A 270 -25.15 -9.72 -1.19
N LEU A 271 -24.35 -10.68 -0.76
CA LEU A 271 -24.59 -11.49 0.43
C LEU A 271 -24.22 -10.73 1.69
N LYS A 272 -24.94 -10.95 2.78
CA LYS A 272 -24.56 -10.39 4.10
C LYS A 272 -23.28 -11.04 4.59
N CYS A 273 -22.44 -10.30 5.30
CA CYS A 273 -21.22 -10.87 5.89
C CYS A 273 -21.56 -12.12 6.73
N PRO A 274 -20.73 -13.18 6.68
CA PRO A 274 -20.92 -14.37 7.52
C PRO A 274 -20.83 -14.00 9.00
N SER A 275 -21.98 -14.02 9.70
CA SER A 275 -22.08 -13.67 11.11
C SER A 275 -21.13 -14.54 11.95
N ASN A 276 -20.41 -13.91 12.89
CA ASN A 276 -19.45 -14.52 13.81
C ASN A 276 -18.19 -15.13 13.17
N LYS A 277 -18.11 -15.25 11.84
CA LYS A 277 -16.92 -15.77 11.13
C LYS A 277 -16.10 -14.68 10.46
N ALA A 278 -16.75 -13.61 10.01
CA ALA A 278 -16.11 -12.46 9.38
C ALA A 278 -16.09 -11.25 10.33
N LYS A 279 -14.95 -10.56 10.37
CA LYS A 279 -14.80 -9.27 11.05
C LYS A 279 -15.41 -8.14 10.22
N LEU A 280 -15.18 -8.18 8.91
CA LEU A 280 -15.63 -7.16 7.96
C LEU A 280 -15.77 -7.78 6.57
N CYS A 281 -16.75 -7.34 5.79
CA CYS A 281 -16.81 -7.65 4.36
C CYS A 281 -17.31 -6.44 3.58
N TYR A 282 -16.83 -6.29 2.35
CA TYR A 282 -17.21 -5.24 1.40
C TYR A 282 -16.75 -5.66 -0.01
N SER A 283 -17.46 -5.22 -1.06
CA SER A 283 -17.12 -5.55 -2.45
C SER A 283 -16.92 -7.07 -2.64
N ASN A 284 -15.72 -7.51 -3.03
CA ASN A 284 -15.34 -8.93 -3.15
C ASN A 284 -14.47 -9.45 -2.00
N ARG A 285 -14.39 -8.70 -0.89
CA ARG A 285 -13.50 -9.02 0.23
C ARG A 285 -14.29 -9.44 1.44
N ILE A 286 -13.82 -10.51 2.06
CA ILE A 286 -14.24 -10.99 3.37
C ILE A 286 -12.97 -11.02 4.21
N ILE A 287 -12.98 -10.33 5.34
CA ILE A 287 -11.89 -10.35 6.33
C ILE A 287 -12.37 -11.23 7.47
N LEU A 288 -11.69 -12.35 7.68
CA LEU A 288 -12.08 -13.33 8.70
C LEU A 288 -11.78 -12.83 10.12
N GLN A 289 -12.54 -13.32 11.10
CA GLN A 289 -12.15 -13.22 12.51
C GLN A 289 -10.99 -14.19 12.79
N ASP A 290 -10.29 -13.97 13.90
CA ASP A 290 -9.25 -14.91 14.35
C ASP A 290 -9.86 -16.30 14.61
N ASN A 291 -9.08 -17.35 14.38
CA ASN A 291 -9.49 -18.76 14.42
C ASN A 291 -10.42 -19.21 13.28
N TYR A 292 -10.55 -18.43 12.20
CA TYR A 292 -11.24 -18.86 10.98
C TYR A 292 -10.30 -18.87 9.78
N TRP A 293 -10.54 -19.82 8.86
CA TRP A 293 -9.72 -20.03 7.67
C TRP A 293 -10.58 -20.36 6.45
N ARG A 294 -10.04 -20.06 5.27
CA ARG A 294 -10.59 -20.42 3.97
C ARG A 294 -9.45 -20.71 3.01
N GLU A 295 -9.74 -21.51 1.99
CA GLU A 295 -8.74 -21.93 0.99
C GLU A 295 -8.18 -20.75 0.18
N SER A 296 -9.05 -19.83 -0.22
CA SER A 296 -8.64 -18.64 -0.97
C SER A 296 -9.59 -17.47 -0.74
N ASN A 297 -9.15 -16.29 -1.15
CA ASN A 297 -9.96 -15.07 -1.11
C ASN A 297 -11.13 -15.05 -2.12
N GLN A 298 -11.23 -16.07 -2.99
CA GLN A 298 -12.28 -16.21 -3.99
C GLN A 298 -13.46 -17.06 -3.50
N THR A 299 -13.34 -17.70 -2.33
CA THR A 299 -14.40 -18.51 -1.73
C THR A 299 -14.94 -17.82 -0.48
N ASP A 300 -16.22 -18.05 -0.22
CA ASP A 300 -16.92 -17.71 1.00
C ASP A 300 -17.15 -18.93 1.91
N ILE A 301 -16.51 -20.06 1.60
CA ILE A 301 -16.53 -21.27 2.41
C ILE A 301 -15.51 -21.12 3.54
N ILE A 302 -16.02 -20.90 4.75
CA ILE A 302 -15.22 -20.55 5.93
C ILE A 302 -15.33 -21.64 7.00
N TYR A 303 -14.16 -22.14 7.40
CA TYR A 303 -13.97 -23.18 8.40
C TYR A 303 -13.40 -22.58 9.70
N SER A 304 -13.78 -23.15 10.84
CA SER A 304 -13.13 -22.85 12.13
C SER A 304 -11.84 -23.65 12.25
N CYS A 305 -10.81 -23.03 12.81
CA CYS A 305 -9.53 -23.69 13.07
C CYS A 305 -9.52 -24.32 14.46
N ASP A 306 -8.89 -25.50 14.55
CA ASP A 306 -8.73 -26.21 15.83
C ASP A 306 -7.59 -25.62 16.69
N THR A 307 -6.59 -25.03 16.01
CA THR A 307 -5.43 -24.33 16.56
C THR A 307 -5.66 -22.82 16.57
N ILE A 308 -4.87 -22.09 17.35
CA ILE A 308 -4.89 -20.61 17.36
C ILE A 308 -4.14 -19.99 16.16
N GLY A 309 -3.77 -20.82 15.18
CA GLY A 309 -2.86 -20.47 14.08
C GLY A 309 -3.49 -19.68 12.94
N CYS A 310 -4.80 -19.44 12.95
CA CYS A 310 -5.52 -18.82 11.85
C CYS A 310 -5.85 -17.35 12.13
N SER A 311 -5.28 -16.45 11.33
CA SER A 311 -5.68 -15.05 11.32
C SER A 311 -5.28 -14.39 10.00
N GLU A 312 -6.26 -13.82 9.29
CA GLU A 312 -6.00 -12.94 8.13
C GLU A 312 -5.58 -11.52 8.55
N THR A 313 -5.78 -11.15 9.83
CA THR A 313 -5.48 -9.79 10.32
C THR A 313 -4.10 -9.66 10.94
N SER A 314 -3.44 -10.78 11.22
CA SER A 314 -2.05 -10.80 11.69
C SER A 314 -1.09 -10.29 10.62
N TYR A 315 -0.13 -9.45 11.02
CA TYR A 315 0.89 -8.89 10.13
C TYR A 315 1.80 -9.97 9.52
N ASN A 316 2.12 -11.01 10.31
CA ASN A 316 2.98 -12.11 9.90
C ASN A 316 2.15 -13.35 9.60
N GLN A 317 1.46 -13.33 8.46
CA GLN A 317 0.66 -14.46 7.97
C GLN A 317 0.94 -14.77 6.50
N ILE A 318 0.77 -16.05 6.14
CA ILE A 318 0.75 -16.53 4.75
C ILE A 318 -0.54 -17.33 4.57
N ASN A 319 -1.39 -16.91 3.63
CA ASN A 319 -2.68 -17.53 3.33
C ASN A 319 -3.58 -17.78 4.57
N GLY A 320 -3.59 -16.82 5.50
CA GLY A 320 -4.36 -16.88 6.74
C GLY A 320 -3.70 -17.64 7.88
N CYS A 321 -2.54 -18.29 7.66
CA CYS A 321 -1.78 -18.96 8.71
C CYS A 321 -0.75 -18.00 9.30
N ILE A 322 -0.77 -17.82 10.62
CA ILE A 322 0.22 -17.00 11.33
C ILE A 322 1.58 -17.71 11.36
N LYS A 323 2.64 -16.94 11.64
CA LYS A 323 4.02 -17.44 11.68
C LYS A 323 4.15 -18.77 12.42
N GLY A 324 4.76 -19.75 11.75
CA GLY A 324 5.04 -21.08 12.27
C GLY A 324 3.99 -22.14 11.96
N TYR A 325 2.79 -21.76 11.54
CA TYR A 325 1.71 -22.68 11.14
C TYR A 325 1.65 -22.82 9.61
N ILE A 326 1.31 -24.01 9.14
CA ILE A 326 1.15 -24.39 7.74
C ILE A 326 0.01 -25.40 7.56
N GLY A 327 -0.32 -25.67 6.29
CA GLY A 327 -1.34 -26.65 5.90
C GLY A 327 -2.77 -26.11 5.91
N PRO A 328 -3.74 -26.91 5.42
CA PRO A 328 -5.16 -26.57 5.52
C PRO A 328 -5.55 -26.33 6.98
N LEU A 329 -6.33 -25.27 7.25
CA LEU A 329 -6.71 -24.86 8.62
C LEU A 329 -5.55 -24.50 9.55
N CYS A 330 -4.33 -24.33 9.02
CA CYS A 330 -3.14 -23.98 9.80
C CYS A 330 -2.93 -24.92 11.02
N ASN A 331 -3.24 -26.20 10.83
CA ASN A 331 -3.27 -27.20 11.92
C ASN A 331 -1.91 -27.87 12.17
N THR A 332 -0.91 -27.61 11.32
CA THR A 332 0.42 -28.21 11.44
C THR A 332 1.49 -27.13 11.60
N CYS A 333 2.52 -27.42 12.39
CA CYS A 333 3.67 -26.54 12.50
C CYS A 333 4.65 -26.78 11.35
N ASP A 334 5.34 -25.74 10.88
CA ASP A 334 6.39 -25.85 9.87
C ASP A 334 7.68 -26.43 10.44
N PHE A 335 7.67 -27.73 10.72
CA PHE A 335 8.80 -28.43 11.33
C PHE A 335 10.06 -28.41 10.46
N LYS A 336 9.91 -28.37 9.12
CA LYS A 336 11.05 -28.30 8.18
C LYS A 336 11.51 -26.87 7.89
N GLY A 337 10.78 -25.86 8.35
CA GLY A 337 11.02 -24.46 7.97
C GLY A 337 10.92 -24.21 6.47
N LYS A 338 10.08 -24.96 5.75
CA LYS A 338 9.97 -24.85 4.28
C LYS A 338 9.27 -23.55 3.86
N ILE A 339 8.31 -23.10 4.63
CA ILE A 339 7.50 -21.89 4.36
C ILE A 339 8.06 -20.71 5.15
N TRP A 340 8.35 -20.91 6.43
CA TRP A 340 8.73 -19.85 7.35
C TRP A 340 10.25 -19.71 7.56
N GLN A 341 11.06 -20.51 6.88
CA GLN A 341 12.54 -20.57 6.97
C GLN A 341 13.12 -21.01 8.32
N ASN A 342 12.33 -20.92 9.40
CA ASN A 342 12.65 -21.46 10.72
C ASN A 342 11.81 -22.70 11.00
N SER A 343 12.34 -23.64 11.78
CA SER A 343 11.61 -24.83 12.22
C SER A 343 10.71 -24.52 13.42
N TYR A 344 9.48 -25.03 13.40
CA TYR A 344 8.49 -24.87 14.46
C TYR A 344 7.99 -26.23 14.96
N ALA A 345 7.72 -26.34 16.26
CA ALA A 345 7.14 -27.53 16.89
C ALA A 345 5.88 -27.20 17.71
N GLN A 346 5.00 -28.18 17.81
CA GLN A 346 3.72 -28.04 18.47
C GLN A 346 3.86 -28.20 20.00
N LYS A 347 3.34 -27.21 20.74
CA LYS A 347 3.12 -27.25 22.19
C LYS A 347 1.64 -26.99 22.47
N GLY A 348 0.87 -28.05 22.71
CA GLY A 348 -0.58 -27.93 22.85
C GLY A 348 -1.21 -27.42 21.54
N LYS A 349 -1.83 -26.23 21.58
CA LYS A 349 -2.42 -25.57 20.40
C LYS A 349 -1.47 -24.59 19.70
N GLU A 350 -0.27 -24.41 20.23
CA GLU A 350 0.68 -23.39 19.77
C GLU A 350 1.83 -23.98 18.97
N CYS A 351 2.28 -23.30 17.92
CA CYS A 351 3.54 -23.59 17.24
C CYS A 351 4.65 -22.68 17.78
N ILE A 352 5.68 -23.27 18.35
CA ILE A 352 6.82 -22.58 18.96
C ILE A 352 8.05 -22.78 18.08
N GLU A 353 8.83 -21.73 17.90
CA GLU A 353 10.08 -21.77 17.14
C GLU A 353 11.11 -22.67 17.86
N CYS A 354 11.68 -23.64 17.15
CA CYS A 354 12.68 -24.55 17.72
C CYS A 354 14.03 -23.81 17.87
N ALA A 355 14.77 -24.15 18.94
CA ALA A 355 16.10 -23.58 19.17
C ALA A 355 17.08 -23.96 18.06
N LYS A 356 18.08 -23.10 17.80
CA LYS A 356 19.08 -23.37 16.75
C LYS A 356 20.02 -24.46 17.23
N VAL A 357 20.52 -25.27 16.28
CA VAL A 357 21.47 -26.36 16.58
C VAL A 357 22.75 -25.83 17.26
N VAL A 358 23.14 -24.59 16.98
CA VAL A 358 24.28 -23.91 17.64
C VAL A 358 24.08 -23.80 19.15
N ASP A 359 22.86 -23.49 19.60
CA ASP A 359 22.57 -23.35 21.03
C ASP A 359 22.74 -24.70 21.74
N LEU A 360 22.32 -25.79 21.10
CA LEU A 360 22.53 -27.15 21.61
C LEU A 360 24.02 -27.50 21.77
N TYR A 361 24.85 -27.14 20.78
CA TYR A 361 26.31 -27.34 20.88
C TYR A 361 26.93 -26.53 22.02
N ILE A 362 26.48 -25.28 22.23
CA ILE A 362 26.97 -24.46 23.35
C ILE A 362 26.63 -25.12 24.68
N TYR A 363 25.40 -25.59 24.88
CA TYR A 363 25.01 -26.30 26.11
C TYR A 363 25.81 -27.59 26.30
N LEU A 364 26.01 -28.37 25.25
CA LEU A 364 26.82 -29.60 25.29
C LEU A 364 28.27 -29.30 25.66
N ILE A 365 28.90 -28.30 25.05
CA ILE A 365 30.27 -27.88 25.36
C ILE A 365 30.36 -27.44 26.82
N LEU A 366 29.40 -26.65 27.30
CA LEU A 366 29.38 -26.17 28.67
C LEU A 366 29.24 -27.33 29.66
N LEU A 367 28.41 -28.33 29.34
CA LEU A 367 28.22 -29.53 30.15
C LEU A 367 29.47 -30.42 30.17
N ILE A 368 30.15 -30.57 29.02
CA ILE A 368 31.44 -31.27 28.93
C ILE A 368 32.52 -30.53 29.74
N CYS A 369 32.58 -29.21 29.67
CA CYS A 369 33.54 -28.40 30.44
C CYS A 369 33.29 -28.52 31.95
N LEU A 370 32.03 -28.45 32.40
CA LEU A 370 31.68 -28.66 33.81
C LEU A 370 32.06 -30.08 34.28
N TYR A 371 31.85 -31.09 33.43
CA TYR A 371 32.23 -32.46 33.72
C TYR A 371 33.76 -32.64 33.78
N ALA A 372 34.51 -32.02 32.87
CA ALA A 372 35.97 -32.02 32.88
C ALA A 372 36.53 -31.33 34.14
N LEU A 373 35.95 -30.19 34.55
CA LEU A 373 36.30 -29.51 35.81
C LEU A 373 36.04 -30.39 37.03
N TYR A 374 34.91 -31.13 37.03
CA TYR A 374 34.61 -32.10 38.07
C TYR A 374 35.66 -33.20 38.16
N ILE A 375 36.10 -33.76 37.01
CA ILE A 375 37.16 -34.77 36.96
C ILE A 375 38.49 -34.21 37.47
N VAL A 376 38.92 -33.03 37.02
CA VAL A 376 40.19 -32.41 37.46
C VAL A 376 40.15 -32.13 38.96
N LYS A 377 39.02 -31.63 39.47
CA LYS A 377 38.80 -31.45 40.92
C LYS A 377 38.94 -32.79 41.65
N SER A 378 38.28 -33.85 41.17
CA SER A 378 38.36 -35.18 41.76
C SER A 378 39.78 -35.74 41.77
N ILE A 379 40.53 -35.61 40.67
CA ILE A 379 41.95 -36.03 40.59
C ILE A 379 42.81 -35.21 41.55
N PHE A 380 42.59 -33.89 41.66
CA PHE A 380 43.33 -33.01 42.57
C PHE A 380 43.11 -33.40 44.04
N PHE A 381 41.86 -33.70 44.44
CA PHE A 381 41.58 -34.19 45.80
C PHE A 381 42.24 -35.55 46.07
N ASN A 382 42.22 -36.47 45.10
CA ASN A 382 42.94 -37.75 45.22
C ASN A 382 44.46 -37.53 45.32
N TYR A 383 45.03 -36.57 44.58
CA TYR A 383 46.46 -36.24 44.64
C TYR A 383 46.85 -35.62 45.98
N LEU A 384 46.03 -34.73 46.55
CA LEU A 384 46.22 -34.21 47.91
C LEU A 384 46.22 -35.31 48.97
N GLN A 385 45.36 -36.33 48.81
CA GLN A 385 45.28 -37.49 49.71
C GLN A 385 46.51 -38.41 49.60
N ILE A 386 47.14 -38.48 48.42
CA ILE A 386 48.43 -39.17 48.21
C ILE A 386 49.60 -38.35 48.79
N LEU A 387 49.56 -37.02 48.68
CA LEU A 387 50.58 -36.13 49.27
C LEU A 387 50.55 -36.15 50.80
N SER A 388 49.38 -36.21 51.42
CA SER A 388 49.26 -36.36 52.89
C SER A 388 49.80 -37.70 53.41
N SER A 389 49.89 -38.72 52.55
CA SER A 389 50.44 -40.04 52.91
C SER A 389 51.93 -40.20 52.57
N SER A 390 52.58 -39.18 51.97
CA SER A 390 53.98 -39.27 51.49
C SER A 390 54.93 -38.22 52.07
N ILE A 391 54.48 -37.39 53.03
CA ILE A 391 55.34 -36.44 53.76
C ILE A 391 55.66 -36.99 55.15
N ASP A 392 56.83 -37.63 55.28
CA ASP A 392 57.53 -37.85 56.56
C ASP A 392 58.66 -36.82 56.67
N VAL A 393 58.48 -35.77 57.48
CA VAL A 393 59.53 -34.78 57.74
C VAL A 393 60.43 -35.26 58.89
N TYR A 394 61.62 -35.75 58.55
CA TYR A 394 62.69 -36.07 59.51
C TYR A 394 63.50 -34.80 59.83
N ASN A 395 63.36 -34.24 61.03
CA ASN A 395 64.31 -33.27 61.58
C ASN A 395 65.00 -33.86 62.81
N GLN A 396 66.33 -34.01 62.74
CA GLN A 396 67.16 -34.36 63.89
C GLN A 396 67.32 -33.14 64.80
N ILE A 397 66.76 -33.21 66.01
CA ILE A 397 67.08 -32.27 67.10
C ILE A 397 67.81 -33.07 68.20
N PRO A 398 68.98 -32.61 68.69
CA PRO A 398 69.80 -33.38 69.64
C PRO A 398 69.14 -33.57 71.01
N ASN A 399 69.42 -34.75 71.60
CA ASN A 399 68.97 -35.28 72.88
C ASN A 399 68.88 -34.28 74.03
N ILE A 400 67.71 -34.19 74.69
CA ILE A 400 67.58 -33.97 76.16
C ILE A 400 66.22 -34.39 76.74
N ILE A 401 65.18 -34.70 75.95
CA ILE A 401 63.94 -35.32 76.48
C ILE A 401 63.55 -36.49 75.57
N GLY A 402 63.57 -37.70 76.11
CA GLY A 402 63.27 -38.94 75.40
C GLY A 402 61.78 -39.07 75.08
N SER A 403 61.39 -38.64 73.88
CA SER A 403 60.35 -39.28 73.06
C SER A 403 60.35 -38.66 71.66
N THR A 404 60.64 -39.49 70.66
CA THR A 404 60.43 -39.16 69.25
C THR A 404 58.94 -39.13 68.96
N PHE A 405 58.39 -37.97 68.58
CA PHE A 405 57.00 -37.81 68.19
C PHE A 405 56.83 -38.23 66.71
N LYS A 406 56.25 -39.42 66.46
CA LYS A 406 55.87 -39.86 65.12
C LYS A 406 54.57 -39.17 64.72
N ILE A 407 54.61 -38.33 63.68
CA ILE A 407 53.43 -37.63 63.13
C ILE A 407 52.67 -38.50 62.11
N ALA A 408 53.27 -39.61 61.64
CA ALA A 408 52.61 -40.59 60.78
C ALA A 408 52.81 -42.01 61.31
N GLY A 409 51.72 -42.80 61.32
CA GLY A 409 51.68 -44.18 61.80
C GLY A 409 52.02 -45.20 60.71
N ASP A 410 52.48 -46.37 61.12
CA ASP A 410 52.68 -47.56 60.28
C ASP A 410 51.32 -48.20 59.96
N PRO A 411 50.92 -48.42 58.68
CA PRO A 411 49.60 -48.95 58.32
C PRO A 411 49.35 -50.41 58.76
N ALA A 412 50.35 -51.13 59.29
CA ALA A 412 50.21 -52.54 59.67
C ALA A 412 50.09 -52.79 61.19
N GLN A 413 50.20 -51.76 62.04
CA GLN A 413 50.21 -51.91 63.50
C GLN A 413 49.21 -50.93 64.14
N VAL A 414 48.07 -51.47 64.60
CA VAL A 414 47.00 -50.68 65.24
C VAL A 414 47.35 -50.42 66.70
N THR A 415 47.74 -49.19 67.04
CA THR A 415 47.77 -48.72 68.44
C THR A 415 46.93 -47.45 68.58
N TYR A 416 46.15 -47.40 69.67
CA TYR A 416 44.99 -46.51 69.88
C TYR A 416 45.31 -45.04 70.16
N THR A 417 46.33 -44.49 69.51
CA THR A 417 46.69 -43.07 69.62
C THR A 417 47.23 -42.57 68.26
N ASN A 418 46.33 -42.30 67.31
CA ASN A 418 46.42 -41.25 66.27
C ASN A 418 45.24 -41.38 65.27
N LEU A 419 45.06 -40.36 64.43
CA LEU A 419 43.92 -39.97 63.57
C LEU A 419 43.32 -41.00 62.58
N ASP A 420 43.35 -42.30 62.84
CA ASP A 420 42.78 -43.36 61.98
C ASP A 420 41.23 -43.41 61.97
N CYS A 421 40.55 -42.62 62.80
CA CYS A 421 39.09 -42.59 62.83
C CYS A 421 38.43 -41.85 61.63
N ILE A 422 39.18 -41.20 60.74
CA ILE A 422 38.57 -40.40 59.64
C ILE A 422 38.29 -41.23 58.38
N TYR A 423 38.91 -42.40 58.20
CA TYR A 423 38.85 -43.14 56.91
C TYR A 423 38.14 -44.50 56.94
N LYS A 424 37.57 -44.94 58.07
CA LYS A 424 36.96 -46.28 58.17
C LYS A 424 35.56 -46.40 57.55
N ASP A 425 34.89 -45.30 57.18
CA ASP A 425 33.55 -45.35 56.55
C ASP A 425 33.58 -45.48 55.01
N TRP A 426 34.75 -45.65 54.40
CA TRP A 426 34.91 -45.64 52.94
C TRP A 426 34.93 -47.02 52.28
N ILE A 427 34.26 -48.03 52.86
CA ILE A 427 33.94 -49.30 52.18
C ILE A 427 32.57 -49.21 51.47
N ILE A 428 31.70 -48.30 51.92
CA ILE A 428 30.40 -48.05 51.28
C ILE A 428 30.57 -47.38 49.90
N SER A 429 31.66 -46.63 49.68
CA SER A 429 31.92 -45.92 48.41
C SER A 429 32.23 -46.85 47.24
N GLN A 430 32.74 -48.05 47.47
CA GLN A 430 33.11 -49.01 46.41
C GLN A 430 31.89 -49.70 45.78
N LEU A 431 30.82 -49.90 46.56
CA LEU A 431 29.52 -50.39 46.05
C LEU A 431 28.75 -49.30 45.29
N TRP A 432 28.86 -48.04 45.71
CA TRP A 432 28.36 -46.90 44.95
C TRP A 432 29.13 -46.68 43.64
N PHE A 433 30.44 -46.98 43.62
CA PHE A 433 31.29 -46.87 42.43
C PHE A 433 30.88 -47.82 41.30
N ASN A 434 30.57 -49.08 41.60
CA ASN A 434 30.09 -50.05 40.61
C ASN A 434 28.65 -49.78 40.16
N SER A 435 27.81 -49.24 41.06
CA SER A 435 26.44 -48.82 40.73
C SER A 435 26.41 -47.60 39.78
N LEU A 436 27.37 -46.69 39.91
CA LEU A 436 27.51 -45.52 39.04
C LEU A 436 28.07 -45.88 37.66
N GLN A 437 28.99 -46.86 37.56
CA GLN A 437 29.46 -47.37 36.27
C GLN A 437 28.35 -48.06 35.46
N LEU A 438 27.40 -48.73 36.14
CA LEU A 438 26.22 -49.29 35.47
C LEU A 438 25.28 -48.20 34.93
N LEU A 439 25.13 -47.08 35.66
CA LEU A 439 24.40 -45.89 35.20
C LEU A 439 25.09 -45.23 33.98
N ASN A 440 26.42 -45.28 33.91
CA ASN A 440 27.23 -44.74 32.82
C ASN A 440 27.09 -45.53 31.50
N CYS A 441 26.90 -46.86 31.55
CA CYS A 441 26.61 -47.67 30.36
C CYS A 441 25.21 -47.36 29.77
N LEU A 442 24.21 -47.06 30.62
CA LEU A 442 22.88 -46.65 30.18
C LEU A 442 22.89 -45.27 29.48
N PHE A 443 23.73 -44.35 29.94
CA PHE A 443 23.91 -43.02 29.30
C PHE A 443 24.59 -43.11 27.92
N LEU A 444 25.55 -44.02 27.75
CA LEU A 444 26.19 -44.29 26.45
C LEU A 444 25.22 -44.98 25.45
N PHE A 445 24.35 -45.87 25.93
CA PHE A 445 23.28 -46.42 25.09
C PHE A 445 22.25 -45.36 24.67
N ALA A 446 21.95 -44.39 25.54
CA ALA A 446 21.12 -43.23 25.18
C ALA A 446 21.82 -42.32 24.15
N TYR A 447 23.13 -42.13 24.24
CA TYR A 447 23.96 -41.37 23.30
C TYR A 447 23.94 -41.95 21.87
N VAL A 448 24.01 -43.28 21.73
CA VAL A 448 23.98 -43.95 20.41
C VAL A 448 22.61 -43.86 19.74
N LYS A 449 21.50 -43.96 20.50
CA LYS A 449 20.14 -43.84 19.93
C LYS A 449 19.79 -42.44 19.41
N VAL A 450 20.45 -41.39 19.92
CA VAL A 450 20.19 -40.00 19.50
C VAL A 450 20.79 -39.70 18.11
N GLN A 451 21.84 -40.40 17.68
CA GLN A 451 22.46 -40.17 16.37
C GLN A 451 21.65 -40.67 15.17
N GLU A 452 20.66 -41.55 15.36
CA GLU A 452 19.81 -42.04 14.26
C GLU A 452 18.58 -41.16 13.97
N LEU A 453 18.30 -40.13 14.79
CA LEU A 453 17.08 -39.34 14.71
C LEU A 453 17.29 -38.04 13.90
N LYS A 454 16.98 -38.10 12.60
CA LYS A 454 17.14 -36.98 11.65
C LYS A 454 16.20 -35.77 11.86
N SER A 455 15.30 -35.76 12.85
CA SER A 455 14.45 -34.60 13.14
C SER A 455 13.89 -34.68 14.56
N ILE A 456 14.51 -33.98 15.52
CA ILE A 456 13.97 -33.81 16.88
C ILE A 456 13.86 -32.31 17.15
N CYS A 457 12.68 -31.83 17.51
CA CYS A 457 12.57 -30.56 18.24
C CYS A 457 12.70 -30.85 19.74
N LEU A 458 13.74 -30.30 20.35
CA LEU A 458 14.01 -30.39 21.79
C LEU A 458 13.20 -29.31 22.52
N MET A 459 12.33 -29.71 23.44
CA MET A 459 11.66 -28.78 24.37
C MET A 459 12.23 -29.00 25.77
N ILE A 460 12.87 -27.97 26.32
CA ILE A 460 13.43 -27.96 27.68
C ILE A 460 12.47 -27.16 28.57
N LEU A 461 11.85 -27.82 29.55
CA LEU A 461 11.02 -27.15 30.56
C LEU A 461 11.78 -27.13 31.90
N PRO A 462 12.01 -25.96 32.51
CA PRO A 462 12.56 -25.88 33.85
C PRO A 462 11.46 -26.19 34.88
N ASN A 463 11.73 -27.13 35.79
CA ASN A 463 10.91 -27.35 36.98
C ASN A 463 11.69 -26.91 38.23
N SER A 464 10.96 -26.47 39.25
CA SER A 464 11.46 -25.88 40.51
C SER A 464 12.31 -26.80 41.41
N VAL A 465 12.70 -27.98 40.92
CA VAL A 465 13.42 -29.02 41.71
C VAL A 465 14.68 -29.53 41.00
N GLY A 466 15.21 -28.79 40.01
CA GLY A 466 16.55 -29.07 39.47
C GLY A 466 16.68 -30.33 38.61
N GLN A 467 15.57 -30.91 38.13
CA GLN A 467 15.57 -31.94 37.08
C GLN A 467 15.24 -31.30 35.72
N VAL A 468 16.06 -31.62 34.71
CA VAL A 468 15.82 -31.27 33.29
C VAL A 468 15.20 -32.48 32.60
N ASN A 469 13.91 -32.41 32.28
CA ASN A 469 13.27 -33.42 31.44
C ASN A 469 13.44 -33.03 29.97
N ILE A 470 14.07 -33.92 29.20
CA ILE A 470 14.22 -33.78 27.74
C ILE A 470 13.13 -34.62 27.09
N TYR A 471 12.20 -33.97 26.40
CA TYR A 471 11.14 -34.65 25.64
C TYR A 471 11.50 -34.71 24.16
N PHE A 472 11.47 -35.91 23.60
CA PHE A 472 11.62 -36.16 22.17
C PHE A 472 10.21 -36.39 21.59
N PHE A 473 9.77 -35.55 20.65
CA PHE A 473 8.48 -35.74 19.98
C PHE A 473 8.71 -36.15 18.52
N GLN A 474 8.16 -37.31 18.16
CA GLN A 474 8.02 -37.79 16.79
C GLN A 474 6.59 -38.31 16.65
N GLN A 475 5.82 -37.79 15.70
CA GLN A 475 4.47 -38.31 15.46
C GLN A 475 4.59 -39.46 14.46
N GLU A 476 4.68 -40.70 14.97
CA GLU A 476 3.79 -41.82 14.60
C GLU A 476 4.12 -43.10 15.41
N SER A 477 3.05 -43.82 15.77
CA SER A 477 2.96 -45.14 16.41
C SER A 477 3.16 -45.26 17.93
N TYR A 478 2.03 -45.48 18.61
CA TYR A 478 1.91 -46.05 19.95
C TYR A 478 2.70 -47.36 20.07
N ILE A 479 3.59 -47.48 21.06
CA ILE A 479 3.97 -48.78 21.64
C ILE A 479 4.02 -48.65 23.17
N ARG A 480 2.99 -49.21 23.81
CA ARG A 480 2.96 -49.54 25.24
C ARG A 480 3.76 -50.83 25.40
N LEU A 481 4.90 -50.81 26.09
CA LEU A 481 5.63 -52.03 26.46
C LEU A 481 5.64 -52.19 27.98
N GLN A 482 4.60 -52.86 28.47
CA GLN A 482 4.69 -53.66 29.69
C GLN A 482 5.38 -55.00 29.35
N GLN A 483 6.24 -55.42 30.28
CA GLN A 483 6.91 -56.72 30.46
C GLN A 483 6.55 -57.86 29.50
N PHE A 484 7.58 -58.43 28.85
CA PHE A 484 7.57 -59.83 28.43
C PHE A 484 8.70 -60.57 29.15
N GLY A 485 8.32 -61.49 30.04
CA GLY A 485 9.12 -62.66 30.37
C GLY A 485 8.91 -63.70 29.27
N VAL A 486 10.00 -64.34 28.86
CA VAL A 486 10.00 -65.50 27.97
C VAL A 486 9.95 -66.75 28.84
N GLN A 487 8.99 -67.64 28.57
CA GLN A 487 9.18 -69.08 28.71
C GLN A 487 8.58 -69.75 27.47
N GLU A 488 9.46 -70.43 26.72
CA GLU A 488 9.09 -71.41 25.69
C GLU A 488 8.47 -72.65 26.37
N TYR A 489 7.46 -73.25 25.75
CA TYR A 489 7.39 -74.69 25.49
C TYR A 489 6.37 -74.95 24.37
N HIS A 490 6.83 -75.77 23.40
CA HIS A 490 6.19 -76.42 22.24
C HIS A 490 4.83 -75.96 21.69
#